data_AF-A0A9Q6Z7H1-F1
#
_entry.id   AF-A0A9Q6Z7H1-F1
#
_cell.length_a   1.000
_cell.length_b   1.000
_cell.length_c   1.000
_cell.angle_alpha   90.00
_cell.angle_beta   90.00
_cell.angle_gamma   90.00
#
_symmetry.space_group_name_H-M   'P 1'
#
loop_
_entity.id
_entity.type
_entity.pdbx_description
1 polymer ?
#
loop_
_entity_poly.entity_id
_entity_poly.type
_entity_poly.pdbx_seq_one_letter_code
_entity_poly.pdbx_strand_id
1 'polypeptide(L)'
;MKNLFLVVAFMLSIGAFAQGPKPPEEGRPELCYYAFYFEPECPLKVYTSTGLGDLPHAIYSLEICGKNISSMGSKAIIQMVQDYICEYGYFPIYVKILNQEFI
;
A
#
# COMPACT_ATOMS: atom_id res chain seq x y z
N MET A 1 -2.74 -33.65 -54.89
CA MET A 1 -2.43 -32.94 -53.63
C MET A 1 -2.87 -31.47 -53.69
N LYS A 2 -4.18 -31.19 -53.77
CA LYS A 2 -4.76 -29.83 -53.84
C LYS A 2 -5.72 -29.50 -52.69
N ASN A 3 -6.05 -30.48 -51.85
CA ASN A 3 -7.14 -30.37 -50.87
C ASN A 3 -6.65 -30.11 -49.44
N LEU A 4 -5.33 -29.99 -49.20
CA LEU A 4 -4.79 -29.79 -47.85
C LEU A 4 -4.71 -28.31 -47.43
N PHE A 5 -4.72 -27.37 -48.39
CA PHE A 5 -4.53 -25.94 -48.10
C PHE A 5 -5.77 -25.22 -47.57
N LEU A 6 -6.96 -25.82 -47.70
CA LEU A 6 -8.22 -25.18 -47.29
C LEU A 6 -8.49 -25.28 -45.77
N VAL A 7 -7.89 -26.24 -45.08
CA VAL A 7 -8.14 -26.46 -43.64
C VAL A 7 -7.34 -25.47 -42.76
N VAL A 8 -6.19 -25.00 -43.25
CA VAL A 8 -5.32 -24.08 -42.48
C VAL A 8 -5.89 -22.66 -42.43
N ALA A 9 -6.54 -22.20 -43.49
CA ALA A 9 -7.14 -20.86 -43.54
C ALA A 9 -8.31 -20.69 -42.54
N PHE A 10 -9.04 -21.76 -42.24
CA PHE A 10 -10.18 -21.72 -41.32
C PHE A 10 -9.76 -21.67 -39.83
N MET A 11 -8.56 -22.15 -39.51
CA MET A 11 -8.04 -22.09 -38.13
C MET A 11 -7.41 -20.73 -37.77
N LEU A 12 -6.97 -19.95 -38.76
CA LEU A 12 -6.42 -18.61 -38.52
C LEU A 12 -7.50 -17.55 -38.23
N SER A 13 -8.76 -17.81 -38.59
CA SER A 13 -9.89 -16.89 -38.35
C SER A 13 -10.51 -16.98 -36.95
N ILE A 14 -10.14 -17.98 -36.12
CA ILE A 14 -10.73 -18.16 -34.78
C ILE A 14 -9.91 -17.41 -33.69
N GLY A 15 -8.68 -16.96 -34.00
CA GLY A 15 -7.76 -16.37 -33.03
C GLY A 15 -7.93 -14.87 -32.74
N ALA A 16 -8.73 -14.13 -33.53
CA ALA A 16 -8.80 -12.67 -33.43
C ALA A 16 -9.88 -12.12 -32.47
N PHE A 17 -10.70 -12.98 -31.85
CA PHE A 17 -11.87 -12.56 -31.06
C PHE A 17 -11.91 -13.10 -29.62
N ALA A 18 -10.77 -13.52 -29.04
CA ALA A 18 -10.71 -13.94 -27.64
C ALA A 18 -10.30 -12.82 -26.66
N GLN A 19 -9.88 -11.66 -27.15
CA GLN A 19 -9.63 -10.49 -26.30
C GLN A 19 -10.88 -9.62 -26.29
N GLY A 20 -11.90 -10.05 -25.55
CA GLY A 20 -12.94 -9.14 -25.10
C GLY A 20 -12.31 -7.90 -24.44
N PRO A 21 -13.00 -6.75 -24.41
CA PRO A 21 -12.47 -5.56 -23.76
C PRO A 21 -11.99 -5.97 -22.37
N LYS A 22 -10.69 -5.77 -22.09
CA LYS A 22 -10.18 -5.94 -20.73
C LYS A 22 -11.14 -5.15 -19.84
N PRO A 23 -11.68 -5.75 -18.76
CA PRO A 23 -12.39 -4.95 -17.79
C PRO A 23 -11.49 -3.76 -17.44
N PRO A 24 -12.04 -2.54 -17.27
CA PRO A 24 -11.23 -1.44 -16.76
C PRO A 24 -10.45 -1.98 -15.56
N GLU A 25 -9.14 -1.75 -15.48
CA GLU A 25 -8.33 -2.20 -14.34
C GLU A 25 -9.07 -1.76 -13.08
N GLU A 26 -9.81 -2.68 -12.46
CA GLU A 26 -10.47 -2.44 -11.18
C GLU A 26 -9.33 -2.03 -10.28
N GLY A 27 -9.42 -0.79 -9.79
CA GLY A 27 -8.30 0.00 -9.28
C GLY A 27 -7.33 -0.89 -8.55
N ARG A 28 -6.07 -0.89 -9.04
CA ARG A 28 -4.98 -1.69 -8.47
C ARG A 28 -5.13 -1.73 -6.96
N PRO A 29 -5.13 -2.91 -6.32
CA PRO A 29 -5.16 -2.97 -4.87
C PRO A 29 -4.04 -2.06 -4.37
N GLU A 30 -4.37 -1.06 -3.56
CA GLU A 30 -3.36 -0.14 -3.01
C GLU A 30 -2.33 -1.01 -2.30
N LEU A 31 -1.13 -1.14 -2.89
CA LEU A 31 -0.08 -1.96 -2.31
C LEU A 31 0.37 -1.26 -1.03
N CYS A 32 0.13 -1.92 0.10
CA CYS A 32 0.53 -1.42 1.41
C CYS A 32 1.95 -1.88 1.73
N TYR A 33 2.69 -1.01 2.40
CA TYR A 33 3.97 -1.34 3.00
C TYR A 33 3.77 -1.70 4.47
N TYR A 34 4.36 -2.82 4.89
CA TYR A 34 4.34 -3.28 6.28
C TYR A 34 5.66 -2.92 6.95
N ALA A 35 5.58 -2.10 7.99
CA ALA A 35 6.72 -1.77 8.84
C ALA A 35 6.55 -2.48 10.18
N PHE A 36 7.46 -3.39 10.49
CA PHE A 36 7.53 -4.04 11.79
C PHE A 36 8.60 -3.36 12.64
N TYR A 37 8.37 -3.27 13.94
CA TYR A 37 9.29 -2.66 14.89
C TYR A 37 9.58 -1.17 14.63
N PHE A 38 8.56 -0.40 14.23
CA PHE A 38 8.69 1.04 14.08
C PHE A 38 8.62 1.73 15.44
N GLU A 39 9.67 2.45 15.81
CA GLU A 39 9.70 3.32 16.98
C GLU A 39 9.77 4.78 16.53
N PRO A 40 8.76 5.62 16.84
CA PRO A 40 8.81 7.03 16.48
C PRO A 40 9.84 7.77 17.31
N GLU A 41 10.72 8.54 16.66
CA GLU A 41 11.70 9.40 17.36
C GLU A 41 11.07 10.61 18.06
N CYS A 42 9.84 10.96 17.66
CA CYS A 42 9.11 12.13 18.14
C CYS A 42 7.92 11.70 19.01
N PRO A 43 7.56 12.46 20.06
CA PRO A 43 6.48 12.08 20.94
C PRO A 43 5.12 12.11 20.22
N LEU A 44 4.38 11.01 20.34
CA LEU A 44 2.98 10.96 19.91
C LEU A 44 2.12 11.66 20.97
N LYS A 45 1.17 12.44 20.51
CA LYS A 45 0.29 13.25 21.35
C LYS A 45 -1.08 12.59 21.44
N VAL A 46 -1.63 12.57 22.64
CA VAL A 46 -2.98 12.07 22.91
C VAL A 46 -3.78 13.12 23.66
N TYR A 47 -5.06 13.23 23.30
CA TYR A 47 -6.02 14.02 24.07
C TYR A 47 -6.42 13.21 25.30
N THR A 48 -6.05 13.71 26.48
CA THR A 48 -6.46 13.18 27.78
C THR A 48 -7.55 14.05 28.38
N SER A 49 -8.15 13.60 29.49
CA SER A 49 -9.08 14.42 30.28
C SER A 49 -8.44 15.66 30.90
N THR A 50 -7.11 15.74 30.96
CA THR A 50 -6.34 16.86 31.54
C THR A 50 -5.70 17.77 30.50
N GLY A 51 -5.77 17.44 29.21
CA GLY A 51 -5.24 18.26 28.12
C GLY A 51 -4.58 17.43 27.02
N LEU A 52 -3.61 18.04 26.33
CA LEU A 52 -2.75 17.34 25.38
C LEU A 52 -1.56 16.76 26.15
N GLY A 53 -1.36 15.45 26.09
CA GLY A 53 -0.23 14.77 26.73
C GLY A 53 0.55 13.91 25.75
N ASP A 54 1.76 13.53 26.15
CA ASP A 54 2.61 12.63 25.37
C ASP A 54 2.27 11.16 25.71
N LEU A 55 2.21 10.32 24.69
CA LEU A 55 2.12 8.87 24.84
C LEU A 55 3.48 8.31 25.29
N PRO A 56 3.49 7.28 26.15
CA PRO A 56 4.71 6.56 26.49
C PRO A 56 5.34 5.93 25.23
N HIS A 57 6.67 5.80 25.24
CA HIS A 57 7.41 5.16 24.15
C HIS A 57 6.87 3.75 23.90
N ALA A 58 6.68 3.43 22.62
CA ALA A 58 6.15 2.15 22.19
C ALA A 58 6.68 1.78 20.80
N ILE A 59 6.77 0.48 20.57
CA ILE A 59 7.07 -0.11 19.27
C ILE A 59 5.75 -0.42 18.57
N TYR A 60 5.67 -0.04 17.30
CA TYR A 60 4.48 -0.21 16.47
C TYR A 60 4.75 -1.15 15.29
N SER A 61 3.74 -1.98 14.99
CA SER A 61 3.62 -2.65 13.69
C SER A 61 2.61 -1.89 12.86
N LEU A 62 3.01 -1.42 11.68
CA LEU A 62 2.24 -0.52 10.84
C LEU A 62 1.92 -1.15 9.49
N GLU A 63 0.70 -0.91 9.01
CA GLU A 63 0.27 -1.08 7.62
C GLU A 63 0.10 0.31 7.00
N ILE A 64 0.89 0.61 5.98
CA ILE A 64 0.96 1.94 5.35
C ILE A 64 0.45 1.81 3.92
N CYS A 65 -0.75 2.32 3.62
CA CYS A 65 -1.40 2.15 2.32
C CYS A 65 -1.58 3.51 1.65
N GLY A 66 -1.21 3.66 0.39
CA GLY A 66 -1.49 4.89 -0.33
C GLY A 66 -1.04 4.86 -1.77
N LYS A 67 -1.58 5.79 -2.57
CA LYS A 67 -1.44 5.81 -4.04
C LYS A 67 0.01 5.76 -4.56
N ASN A 68 0.99 6.20 -3.77
CA ASN A 68 2.41 6.24 -4.17
C ASN A 68 3.31 5.30 -3.38
N ILE A 69 2.80 4.61 -2.35
CA ILE A 69 3.61 3.76 -1.47
C ILE A 69 4.32 2.67 -2.28
N SER A 70 3.63 2.07 -3.26
CA SER A 70 4.17 1.01 -4.12
C SER A 70 5.40 1.44 -4.95
N SER A 71 5.57 2.73 -5.18
CA SER A 71 6.65 3.30 -6.01
C SER A 71 7.78 3.90 -5.18
N MET A 72 7.61 3.98 -3.86
CA MET A 72 8.58 4.56 -2.95
C MET A 72 9.48 3.48 -2.34
N GLY A 73 10.74 3.84 -2.07
CA GLY A 73 11.62 2.99 -1.28
C GLY A 73 11.17 2.91 0.17
N SER A 74 11.39 1.77 0.83
CA SER A 74 11.04 1.54 2.24
C SER A 74 11.52 2.64 3.19
N LYS A 75 12.75 3.12 3.01
CA LYS A 75 13.31 4.23 3.79
C LYS A 75 12.51 5.52 3.65
N ALA A 76 12.09 5.85 2.43
CA ALA A 76 11.31 7.06 2.16
C ALA A 76 9.90 6.96 2.76
N ILE A 77 9.31 5.76 2.75
CA ILE A 77 8.00 5.51 3.36
C ILE A 77 8.06 5.70 4.88
N ILE A 78 9.05 5.10 5.53
CA ILE A 78 9.25 5.23 6.98
C ILE A 78 9.55 6.69 7.35
N GLN A 79 10.44 7.36 6.61
CA GLN A 79 10.77 8.77 6.86
C GLN A 79 9.53 9.67 6.72
N MET A 80 8.69 9.44 5.71
CA MET A 80 7.45 10.22 5.53
C MET A 80 6.50 10.06 6.72
N VAL A 81 6.39 8.87 7.30
CA VAL A 81 5.59 8.66 8.53
C VAL A 81 6.24 9.35 9.72
N GLN A 82 7.56 9.25 9.87
CA GLN A 82 8.32 9.89 10.94
C GLN A 82 8.16 11.42 10.91
N ASP A 83 8.38 12.04 9.75
CA ASP A 83 8.26 13.49 9.56
C ASP A 83 6.85 13.97 9.90
N TYR A 84 5.82 13.23 9.47
CA TYR A 84 4.43 13.55 9.78
C TYR A 84 4.16 13.49 11.29
N ILE A 85 4.66 12.46 11.98
CA ILE A 85 4.52 12.34 13.43
C ILE A 85 5.25 13.49 14.14
N CYS A 86 6.45 13.86 13.68
CA CYS A 86 7.18 14.98 14.26
C CYS A 86 6.48 16.33 14.07
N GLU A 87 5.84 16.54 12.92
CA GLU A 87 5.13 17.78 12.62
C GLU A 87 3.80 17.88 13.36
N TYR A 88 3.01 16.81 13.37
CA TYR A 88 1.63 16.83 13.83
C TYR A 88 1.38 16.15 15.17
N GLY A 89 2.27 15.23 15.59
CA GLY A 89 2.17 14.48 16.84
C GLY A 89 1.22 13.28 16.76
N TYR A 90 0.80 12.82 15.60
CA TYR A 90 -0.08 11.65 15.45
C TYR A 90 0.18 10.93 14.13
N PHE A 91 -0.27 9.68 14.02
CA PHE A 91 -0.12 8.91 12.79
C PHE A 91 -0.96 9.48 11.63
N PRO A 92 -0.44 9.47 10.39
CA PRO A 92 -1.22 9.85 9.22
C PRO A 92 -2.43 8.92 9.02
N ILE A 93 -3.49 9.45 8.39
CA ILE A 93 -4.73 8.68 8.11
C ILE A 93 -4.52 7.43 7.24
N TYR A 94 -3.43 7.39 6.49
CA TYR A 94 -3.05 6.31 5.60
C TYR A 94 -2.19 5.24 6.29
N VAL A 95 -1.97 5.39 7.60
CA VAL A 95 -1.26 4.45 8.45
C VAL A 95 -2.25 3.79 9.39
N LYS A 96 -2.26 2.46 9.38
CA LYS A 96 -3.02 1.64 10.31
C LYS A 96 -2.07 0.94 11.26
N ILE A 97 -2.33 1.09 12.56
CA ILE A 97 -1.59 0.40 13.61
C ILE A 97 -2.14 -1.02 13.72
N LEU A 98 -1.29 -2.01 13.48
CA LEU A 98 -1.62 -3.44 13.61
C LEU A 98 -1.34 -3.96 15.02
N ASN A 99 -0.26 -3.50 15.63
CA ASN A 99 0.13 -3.85 16.99
C ASN A 99 0.88 -2.68 17.65
N GLN A 100 0.81 -2.62 18.98
CA GLN A 100 1.51 -1.65 19.81
C GLN A 100 2.04 -2.34 21.07
N GLU A 101 3.34 -2.19 21.33
CA GLU A 101 4.04 -2.76 22.49
C GLU A 101 4.76 -1.63 23.23
N PHE A 102 4.37 -1.37 24.48
CA PHE A 102 4.98 -0.32 25.31
C PHE A 102 6.33 -0.79 25.86
N ILE A 103 7.30 0.14 25.93
CA ILE A 103 8.65 -0.11 26.48
C ILE A 103 8.85 0.66 27.79
#